data_AF-A0A1I9LQ23-F1
#
_entry.id   AF-A0A1I9LQ23-F1
#
_cell.length_a   1.000
_cell.length_b   1.000
_cell.length_c   1.000
_cell.angle_alpha   90.00
_cell.angle_beta   90.00
_cell.angle_gamma   90.00
#
_symmetry.space_group_name_H-M   'P 1'
#
loop_
_entity.id
_entity.type
_entity.pdbx_description
1 polymer ?
#
loop_
_entity_poly.entity_id
_entity_poly.type
_entity_poly.pdbx_seq_one_letter_code
_entity_poly.pdbx_strand_id
1 'polypeptide(L)'
;MKIIQASLEDISYLLRIPQRKPYGTMESNVKKALKVAIDDKDKILASIPVDLKDKGSELYTTLIDGKGGLQALITSIKKQDPDKVSLGLAASLDTVADLELLQASGLSFLLPQQYLNYPRLAGRGTVEITIEKADGSTFSAEAGGDQRKSATVQIVIDGYSAPLTAGNFAKLVTSGAYDGAKLNTVNQAVITEDGSGKVESVSVPLEVMPSGQFEPLYRTPLSVQDGELPVLPLSVYGAVAMAHSENSEEYSSPYQFFFYLYDKRNSGLGGLSFDEGQFSVFGYTIAGKDILGQIKTGDIIKSAKLIEGQDRLSLPVQNNNINEST
;
A
#
# COMPACT_ATOMS: atom_id res chain seq x y z
N MET A 1 15.52 6.34 -12.48
CA MET A 1 14.98 5.54 -11.35
C MET A 1 14.62 4.12 -11.74
N LYS A 2 13.65 3.86 -12.64
CA LYS A 2 13.25 2.50 -13.07
C LYS A 2 14.37 1.48 -13.35
N ILE A 3 15.46 1.89 -14.02
CA ILE A 3 16.61 0.99 -14.28
C ILE A 3 17.31 0.56 -12.99
N ILE A 4 17.42 1.45 -12.02
CA ILE A 4 17.99 1.18 -10.69
C ILE A 4 17.10 0.16 -9.98
N GLN A 5 15.80 0.45 -9.88
CA GLN A 5 14.81 -0.42 -9.26
C GLN A 5 14.83 -1.83 -9.87
N ALA A 6 14.67 -1.96 -11.19
CA ALA A 6 14.63 -3.25 -11.87
C ALA A 6 15.92 -4.07 -11.65
N SER A 7 17.08 -3.41 -11.67
CA SER A 7 18.36 -4.09 -11.41
C SER A 7 18.45 -4.63 -9.98
N LEU A 8 17.86 -3.93 -9.00
CA LEU A 8 17.79 -4.38 -7.62
C LEU A 8 16.74 -5.48 -7.41
N GLU A 9 15.54 -5.34 -7.97
CA GLU A 9 14.46 -6.33 -7.87
C GLU A 9 14.87 -7.69 -8.43
N ASP A 10 15.67 -7.72 -9.50
CA ASP A 10 16.27 -8.96 -10.04
C ASP A 10 17.04 -9.75 -8.96
N ILE A 11 17.69 -9.07 -8.03
CA ILE A 11 18.48 -9.70 -6.95
C ILE A 11 17.58 -10.53 -6.03
N SER A 12 16.32 -10.12 -5.83
CA SER A 12 15.36 -10.86 -5.01
C SER A 12 15.09 -12.27 -5.58
N TYR A 13 14.99 -12.40 -6.90
CA TYR A 13 14.86 -13.68 -7.58
C TYR A 13 16.13 -14.52 -7.46
N LEU A 14 17.29 -13.89 -7.66
CA LEU A 14 18.59 -14.54 -7.54
C LEU A 14 18.84 -15.07 -6.11
N LEU A 15 18.35 -14.34 -5.08
CA LEU A 15 18.42 -14.73 -3.68
C LEU A 15 17.53 -15.93 -3.35
N ARG A 16 16.53 -16.27 -4.17
CA ARG A 16 15.68 -17.45 -3.93
C ARG A 16 16.29 -18.76 -4.43
N ILE A 17 17.32 -18.71 -5.28
CA ILE A 17 17.95 -19.91 -5.85
C ILE A 17 18.68 -20.70 -4.74
N PRO A 18 18.27 -21.94 -4.39
CA PRO A 18 18.75 -22.62 -3.17
C PRO A 18 20.15 -23.25 -3.29
N GLN A 19 20.64 -23.53 -4.50
CA GLN A 19 21.89 -24.28 -4.70
C GLN A 19 23.14 -23.39 -4.57
N ARG A 20 23.53 -22.73 -5.66
CA ARG A 20 24.67 -21.81 -5.69
C ARG A 20 24.14 -20.42 -6.00
N LYS A 21 24.14 -19.53 -5.01
CA LYS A 21 23.72 -18.14 -5.20
C LYS A 21 24.61 -17.49 -6.27
N PRO A 22 24.03 -16.86 -7.30
CA PRO A 22 24.80 -16.23 -8.36
C PRO A 22 25.31 -14.84 -7.93
N TYR A 23 26.19 -14.80 -6.92
CA TYR A 23 26.72 -13.54 -6.36
C TYR A 23 27.39 -12.63 -7.41
N GLY A 24 28.04 -13.20 -8.43
CA GLY A 24 28.61 -12.41 -9.52
C GLY A 24 27.57 -11.64 -10.33
N THR A 25 26.41 -12.26 -10.60
CA THR A 25 25.27 -11.61 -11.26
C THR A 25 24.67 -10.53 -10.36
N MET A 26 24.50 -10.83 -9.06
CA MET A 26 24.02 -9.85 -8.09
C MET A 26 24.95 -8.62 -8.03
N GLU A 27 26.27 -8.83 -7.97
CA GLU A 27 27.25 -7.73 -7.95
C GLU A 27 27.18 -6.88 -9.23
N SER A 28 27.05 -7.52 -10.40
CA SER A 28 26.88 -6.83 -11.68
C SER A 28 25.62 -5.95 -11.69
N ASN A 29 24.50 -6.46 -11.17
CA ASN A 29 23.25 -5.72 -11.07
C ASN A 29 23.37 -4.49 -10.15
N VAL A 30 23.97 -4.63 -8.97
CA VAL A 30 24.17 -3.49 -8.06
C VAL A 30 25.15 -2.47 -8.66
N LYS A 31 26.21 -2.92 -9.34
CA LYS A 31 27.14 -2.01 -10.05
C LYS A 31 26.45 -1.25 -11.18
N LYS A 32 25.54 -1.89 -11.92
CA LYS A 32 24.73 -1.23 -12.95
C LYS A 32 23.83 -0.16 -12.32
N ALA A 33 23.13 -0.51 -11.24
CA ALA A 33 22.32 0.44 -10.46
C ALA A 33 23.15 1.63 -9.96
N LEU A 34 24.31 1.38 -9.34
CA LEU A 34 25.21 2.39 -8.81
C LEU A 34 25.73 3.32 -9.92
N LYS A 35 26.14 2.76 -11.06
CA LYS A 35 26.59 3.54 -12.21
C LYS A 35 25.49 4.48 -12.70
N VAL A 36 24.28 3.97 -12.90
CA VAL A 36 23.13 4.79 -13.33
C VAL A 36 22.82 5.87 -12.31
N ALA A 37 22.85 5.56 -11.01
CA ALA A 37 22.58 6.54 -9.95
C ALA A 37 23.63 7.67 -9.91
N ILE A 38 24.89 7.37 -10.24
CA ILE A 38 25.95 8.38 -10.33
C ILE A 38 25.81 9.20 -11.62
N ASP A 39 25.68 8.53 -12.77
CA ASP A 39 25.63 9.17 -14.09
C ASP A 39 24.40 10.08 -14.23
N ASP A 40 23.26 9.70 -13.64
CA ASP A 40 22.00 10.46 -13.72
C ASP A 40 21.72 11.32 -12.46
N LYS A 41 22.71 11.56 -11.58
CA LYS A 41 22.51 12.32 -10.32
C LYS A 41 21.72 13.62 -10.52
N ASP A 42 22.17 14.45 -11.47
CA ASP A 42 21.56 15.75 -11.71
C ASP A 42 20.12 15.63 -12.21
N LYS A 43 19.82 14.61 -13.03
CA LYS A 43 18.45 14.36 -13.50
C LYS A 43 17.54 13.91 -12.36
N ILE A 44 18.04 13.02 -11.50
CA ILE A 44 17.31 12.48 -10.34
C ILE A 44 16.92 13.63 -9.39
N LEU A 45 17.86 14.53 -9.10
CA LEU A 45 17.61 15.65 -8.18
C LEU A 45 16.83 16.80 -8.85
N ALA A 46 16.94 16.98 -10.17
CA ALA A 46 16.20 18.00 -10.90
C ALA A 46 14.69 17.71 -10.99
N SER A 47 14.29 16.43 -10.96
CA SER A 47 12.88 16.03 -10.94
C SER A 47 12.21 16.13 -9.56
N ILE A 48 12.95 16.51 -8.52
CA ILE A 48 12.41 16.70 -7.16
C ILE A 48 11.98 18.17 -7.00
N PRO A 49 10.77 18.45 -6.46
CA PRO A 49 10.32 19.80 -6.12
C PRO A 49 11.34 20.57 -5.28
N VAL A 50 11.42 21.89 -5.49
CA VAL A 50 12.47 22.74 -4.91
C VAL A 50 12.47 22.69 -3.38
N ASP A 51 11.30 22.64 -2.77
CA ASP A 51 11.04 22.52 -1.34
C ASP A 51 11.45 21.17 -0.74
N LEU A 52 11.64 20.14 -1.57
CA LEU A 52 12.03 18.79 -1.17
C LEU A 52 13.46 18.42 -1.56
N LYS A 53 14.22 19.33 -2.19
CA LYS A 53 15.57 19.05 -2.71
C LYS A 53 16.58 18.64 -1.65
N ASP A 54 16.50 19.22 -0.45
CA ASP A 54 17.42 18.88 0.64
C ASP A 54 17.20 17.43 1.09
N LYS A 55 15.94 17.04 1.33
CA LYS A 55 15.55 15.66 1.64
C LYS A 55 15.92 14.70 0.51
N GLY A 56 15.71 15.10 -0.74
CA GLY A 56 16.12 14.32 -1.91
C GLY A 56 17.63 14.08 -1.98
N SER A 57 18.43 15.08 -1.61
CA SER A 57 19.90 14.97 -1.59
C SER A 57 20.39 14.05 -0.45
N GLU A 58 19.71 14.09 0.70
CA GLU A 58 19.98 13.18 1.82
C GLU A 58 19.67 11.72 1.47
N LEU A 59 18.49 11.47 0.89
CA LEU A 59 18.10 10.13 0.42
C LEU A 59 19.02 9.63 -0.69
N TYR A 60 19.43 10.50 -1.62
CA TYR A 60 20.41 10.15 -2.65
C TYR A 60 21.73 9.70 -2.02
N THR A 61 22.25 10.46 -1.04
CA THR A 61 23.48 10.11 -0.33
C THR A 61 23.32 8.78 0.42
N THR A 62 22.16 8.55 1.04
CA THR A 62 21.81 7.30 1.71
C THR A 62 21.77 6.12 0.73
N LEU A 63 21.23 6.30 -0.47
CA LEU A 63 21.21 5.28 -1.51
C LEU A 63 22.62 4.90 -1.96
N ILE A 64 23.54 5.85 -2.10
CA ILE A 64 24.91 5.57 -2.57
C ILE A 64 25.78 5.01 -1.45
N ASP A 65 25.85 5.71 -0.32
CA ASP A 65 26.87 5.55 0.73
C ASP A 65 26.30 5.08 2.09
N GLY A 66 24.97 4.97 2.22
CA GLY A 66 24.32 4.56 3.47
C GLY A 66 24.64 3.12 3.88
N LYS A 67 24.35 2.76 5.14
CA LYS A 67 24.54 1.40 5.67
C LYS A 67 23.76 0.33 4.90
N GLY A 68 22.62 0.71 4.31
CA GLY A 68 21.81 -0.11 3.40
C GLY A 68 21.93 0.31 1.94
N GLY A 69 22.87 1.19 1.60
CA GLY A 69 23.06 1.72 0.25
C GLY A 69 23.83 0.75 -0.68
N LEU A 70 23.95 1.15 -1.94
CA LEU A 70 24.48 0.34 -3.03
C LEU A 70 25.93 -0.10 -2.79
N GLN A 71 26.79 0.75 -2.23
CA GLN A 71 28.18 0.37 -1.92
C GLN A 71 28.28 -0.67 -0.78
N ALA A 72 27.47 -0.50 0.26
CA ALA A 72 27.37 -1.47 1.36
C ALA A 72 26.84 -2.81 0.84
N LEU A 73 25.83 -2.78 -0.05
CA LEU A 73 25.26 -3.97 -0.67
C LEU A 73 26.30 -4.74 -1.52
N ILE A 74 27.10 -4.04 -2.35
CA ILE A 74 28.23 -4.65 -3.08
C ILE A 74 29.18 -5.37 -2.10
N THR A 75 29.47 -4.74 -0.96
CA THR A 75 30.35 -5.33 0.07
C THR A 75 29.76 -6.60 0.67
N SER A 76 28.46 -6.60 0.99
CA SER A 76 27.75 -7.79 1.49
C SER A 76 27.73 -8.92 0.47
N ILE A 77 27.52 -8.61 -0.82
CA ILE A 77 27.56 -9.60 -1.92
C ILE A 77 28.96 -10.22 -2.04
N LYS A 78 30.03 -9.42 -1.98
CA LYS A 78 31.41 -9.92 -2.02
C LYS A 78 31.75 -10.84 -0.85
N LYS A 79 31.16 -10.59 0.32
CA LYS A 79 31.28 -11.44 1.51
C LYS A 79 30.41 -12.70 1.43
N GLN A 80 29.57 -12.83 0.40
CA GLN A 80 28.66 -13.96 0.19
C GLN A 80 27.73 -14.20 1.40
N ASP A 81 27.28 -13.13 2.05
CA ASP A 81 26.43 -13.16 3.24
C ASP A 81 24.96 -12.97 2.80
N PRO A 82 24.17 -14.04 2.62
CA PRO A 82 22.82 -13.94 2.06
C PRO A 82 21.87 -13.10 2.92
N ASP A 83 22.00 -13.16 4.25
CA ASP A 83 21.13 -12.45 5.17
C ASP A 83 21.40 -10.94 5.08
N LYS A 84 22.68 -10.53 5.07
CA LYS A 84 23.04 -9.12 4.88
C LYS A 84 22.73 -8.60 3.49
N VAL A 85 22.82 -9.44 2.46
CA VAL A 85 22.39 -9.07 1.10
C VAL A 85 20.88 -8.84 1.07
N SER A 86 20.09 -9.70 1.71
CA SER A 86 18.64 -9.54 1.80
C SER A 86 18.25 -8.25 2.52
N LEU A 87 18.87 -7.97 3.68
CA LEU A 87 18.60 -6.75 4.45
C LEU A 87 19.04 -5.49 3.70
N GLY A 88 20.23 -5.51 3.11
CA GLY A 88 20.74 -4.38 2.33
C GLY A 88 19.93 -4.11 1.06
N LEU A 89 19.45 -5.18 0.39
CA LEU A 89 18.59 -5.06 -0.78
C LEU A 89 17.25 -4.38 -0.42
N ALA A 90 16.61 -4.82 0.67
CA ALA A 90 15.36 -4.22 1.14
C ALA A 90 15.56 -2.72 1.43
N ALA A 91 16.58 -2.37 2.23
CA ALA A 91 16.88 -0.97 2.55
C ALA A 91 17.21 -0.10 1.32
N SER A 92 17.93 -0.65 0.34
CA SER A 92 18.20 0.05 -0.94
C SER A 92 16.91 0.28 -1.73
N LEU A 93 16.04 -0.72 -1.82
CA LEU A 93 14.74 -0.61 -2.52
C LEU A 93 13.81 0.40 -1.83
N ASP A 94 13.78 0.41 -0.49
CA ASP A 94 13.02 1.39 0.29
C ASP A 94 13.52 2.82 -0.01
N THR A 95 14.84 3.04 -0.02
CA THR A 95 15.42 4.36 -0.35
C THR A 95 15.11 4.77 -1.80
N VAL A 96 15.11 3.82 -2.75
CA VAL A 96 14.72 4.07 -4.15
C VAL A 96 13.25 4.49 -4.22
N ALA A 97 12.36 3.80 -3.50
CA ALA A 97 10.95 4.13 -3.44
C ALA A 97 10.71 5.52 -2.84
N ASP A 98 11.43 5.88 -1.79
CA ASP A 98 11.36 7.23 -1.18
C ASP A 98 11.81 8.33 -2.14
N LEU A 99 12.87 8.10 -2.92
CA LEU A 99 13.33 9.04 -3.95
C LEU A 99 12.29 9.19 -5.06
N GLU A 100 11.70 8.09 -5.54
CA GLU A 100 10.63 8.14 -6.54
C GLU A 100 9.39 8.88 -6.01
N LEU A 101 9.08 8.72 -4.72
CA LEU A 101 8.00 9.42 -4.06
C LEU A 101 8.24 10.93 -4.01
N LEU A 102 9.47 11.39 -3.76
CA LEU A 102 9.81 12.82 -3.82
C LEU A 102 9.76 13.39 -5.24
N GLN A 103 9.99 12.56 -6.26
CA GLN A 103 9.88 12.98 -7.67
C GLN A 103 8.42 13.07 -8.15
N ALA A 104 7.50 12.40 -7.46
CA ALA A 104 6.10 12.40 -7.81
C ALA A 104 5.41 13.70 -7.34
N SER A 105 5.03 14.56 -8.28
CA SER A 105 4.32 15.83 -8.01
C SER A 105 2.82 15.68 -7.74
N GLY A 106 2.36 14.47 -7.34
CA GLY A 106 0.94 14.11 -7.21
C GLY A 106 0.52 13.03 -8.21
N LEU A 107 -0.78 13.00 -8.56
CA LEU A 107 -1.32 12.02 -9.50
C LEU A 107 -0.78 12.26 -10.93
N SER A 108 -0.52 11.18 -11.67
CA SER A 108 -0.08 11.24 -13.07
C SER A 108 -1.21 11.50 -14.07
N PHE A 109 -2.44 11.67 -13.57
CA PHE A 109 -3.66 11.87 -14.35
C PHE A 109 -4.57 12.89 -13.67
N LEU A 110 -5.54 13.40 -14.42
CA LEU A 110 -6.57 14.29 -13.89
C LEU A 110 -7.80 13.47 -13.49
N LEU A 111 -8.39 13.82 -12.35
CA LEU A 111 -9.66 13.20 -11.95
C LEU A 111 -10.80 13.67 -12.86
N PRO A 112 -11.75 12.79 -13.22
CA PRO A 112 -12.99 13.20 -13.86
C PRO A 112 -13.70 14.29 -13.07
N GLN A 113 -14.31 15.26 -13.77
CA GLN A 113 -14.91 16.45 -13.15
C GLN A 113 -15.93 16.13 -12.05
N GLN A 114 -16.70 15.06 -12.24
CA GLN A 114 -17.70 14.59 -11.29
C GLN A 114 -17.12 14.10 -9.96
N TYR A 115 -15.82 13.81 -9.88
CA TYR A 115 -15.15 13.31 -8.68
C TYR A 115 -14.26 14.35 -7.98
N LEU A 116 -14.21 15.60 -8.45
CA LEU A 116 -13.35 16.64 -7.86
C LEU A 116 -13.71 16.99 -6.41
N ASN A 117 -14.97 16.76 -6.02
CA ASN A 117 -15.48 17.00 -4.67
C ASN A 117 -15.37 15.79 -3.73
N TYR A 118 -14.65 14.75 -4.12
CA TYR A 118 -14.39 13.61 -3.25
C TYR A 118 -13.09 13.79 -2.46
N PRO A 119 -12.99 13.21 -1.25
CA PRO A 119 -11.71 13.04 -0.58
C PRO A 119 -10.77 12.26 -1.50
N ARG A 120 -9.52 12.71 -1.64
CA ARG A 120 -8.51 12.04 -2.47
C ARG A 120 -7.15 12.02 -1.80
N LEU A 121 -6.41 10.93 -2.00
CA LEU A 121 -5.03 10.81 -1.60
C LEU A 121 -4.13 10.94 -2.83
N ALA A 122 -3.35 12.01 -2.94
CA ALA A 122 -2.43 12.24 -4.05
C ALA A 122 -1.06 11.63 -3.76
N GLY A 123 -1.03 10.31 -3.58
CA GLY A 123 0.17 9.51 -3.33
C GLY A 123 -0.10 8.39 -2.34
N ARG A 124 0.92 7.98 -1.58
CA ARG A 124 0.79 6.90 -0.60
C ARG A 124 0.56 7.41 0.82
N GLY A 125 0.03 6.55 1.68
CA GLY A 125 -0.06 6.80 3.12
C GLY A 125 0.16 5.51 3.88
N THR A 126 0.45 5.63 5.17
CA THR A 126 0.60 4.48 6.07
C THR A 126 -0.42 4.62 7.19
N VAL A 127 -1.23 3.58 7.39
CA VAL A 127 -2.23 3.53 8.45
C VAL A 127 -1.90 2.41 9.42
N GLU A 128 -1.91 2.74 10.70
CA GLU A 128 -1.75 1.80 11.80
C GLU A 128 -3.11 1.48 12.42
N ILE A 129 -3.45 0.18 12.50
CA ILE A 129 -4.72 -0.30 13.06
C ILE A 129 -4.40 -1.21 14.24
N THR A 130 -4.88 -0.84 15.42
CA THR A 130 -4.79 -1.67 16.64
C THR A 130 -6.11 -2.42 16.82
N ILE A 131 -6.03 -3.74 16.90
CA ILE A 131 -7.17 -4.65 17.03
C ILE A 131 -7.14 -5.29 18.42
N GLU A 132 -8.29 -5.42 19.06
CA GLU A 132 -8.46 -6.02 20.39
C GLU A 132 -9.39 -7.24 20.32
N LYS A 133 -9.02 -8.30 21.05
CA LYS A 133 -9.80 -9.53 21.17
C LYS A 133 -11.07 -9.32 21.98
N ALA A 134 -12.23 -9.63 21.39
CA ALA A 134 -13.51 -9.50 22.09
C ALA A 134 -13.87 -10.73 22.93
N ASP A 135 -13.38 -11.91 22.57
CA ASP A 135 -13.64 -13.18 23.27
C ASP A 135 -12.72 -13.40 24.49
N GLY A 136 -11.86 -12.43 24.82
CA GLY A 136 -10.87 -12.53 25.89
C GLY A 136 -9.66 -13.40 25.56
N SER A 137 -9.57 -13.94 24.33
CA SER A 137 -8.37 -14.63 23.85
C SER A 137 -7.23 -13.65 23.61
N THR A 138 -6.11 -14.16 23.10
CA THR A 138 -4.89 -13.39 22.83
C THR A 138 -4.36 -13.68 21.44
N PHE A 139 -3.74 -12.69 20.83
CA PHE A 139 -2.89 -12.89 19.67
C PHE A 139 -1.58 -13.58 20.08
N SER A 140 -1.12 -14.51 19.26
CA SER A 140 0.19 -15.16 19.35
C SER A 140 1.12 -14.60 18.28
N ALA A 141 2.31 -14.15 18.67
CA ALA A 141 3.35 -13.78 17.70
C ALA A 141 4.05 -15.03 17.15
N GLU A 142 4.36 -15.06 15.85
CA GLU A 142 5.04 -16.21 15.20
C GLU A 142 6.40 -16.55 15.82
N ALA A 143 7.08 -15.58 16.45
CA ALA A 143 8.43 -15.74 17.02
C ALA A 143 8.46 -16.14 18.51
N GLY A 144 7.40 -16.75 19.05
CA GLY A 144 7.34 -17.14 20.47
C GLY A 144 7.28 -15.95 21.43
N GLY A 145 6.76 -14.81 20.95
CA GLY A 145 6.55 -13.61 21.75
C GLY A 145 5.35 -13.71 22.68
N ASP A 146 5.25 -12.76 23.61
CA ASP A 146 4.18 -12.71 24.61
C ASP A 146 2.79 -12.65 23.97
N GLN A 147 1.85 -13.40 24.56
CA GLN A 147 0.43 -13.32 24.23
C GLN A 147 -0.13 -11.95 24.60
N ARG A 148 -0.82 -11.31 23.66
CA ARG A 148 -1.38 -9.96 23.86
C ARG A 148 -2.87 -9.93 23.54
N LYS A 149 -3.64 -9.18 24.32
CA LYS A 149 -5.07 -8.93 24.05
C LYS A 149 -5.29 -8.04 22.83
N SER A 150 -4.28 -7.26 22.46
CA SER A 150 -4.31 -6.40 21.29
C SER A 150 -3.07 -6.60 20.42
N ALA A 151 -3.25 -6.46 19.11
CA ALA A 151 -2.19 -6.52 18.11
C ALA A 151 -2.36 -5.40 17.10
N THR A 152 -1.26 -5.01 16.47
CA THR A 152 -1.21 -3.90 15.53
C THR A 152 -0.89 -4.43 14.14
N VAL A 153 -1.65 -3.97 13.16
CA VAL A 153 -1.36 -4.16 11.74
C VAL A 153 -1.07 -2.80 11.11
N GLN A 154 -0.10 -2.76 10.20
CA GLN A 154 0.18 -1.56 9.41
C GLN A 154 -0.17 -1.84 7.97
N ILE A 155 -0.85 -0.89 7.34
CA ILE A 155 -1.21 -0.94 5.93
C ILE A 155 -0.60 0.24 5.20
N VAL A 156 -0.10 0.00 3.99
CA VAL A 156 0.16 1.06 3.02
C VAL A 156 -1.10 1.24 2.17
N ILE A 157 -1.55 2.48 2.01
CA ILE A 157 -2.63 2.85 1.10
C ILE A 157 -2.05 3.58 -0.11
N ASP A 158 -2.51 3.21 -1.32
CA ASP A 158 -1.97 3.68 -2.60
C ASP A 158 -3.00 4.51 -3.38
N GLY A 159 -2.88 5.82 -3.20
CA GLY A 159 -3.67 6.81 -3.94
C GLY A 159 -3.15 7.09 -5.35
N TYR A 160 -1.98 6.58 -5.77
CA TYR A 160 -1.58 6.70 -7.19
C TYR A 160 -2.45 5.82 -8.09
N SER A 161 -2.88 4.68 -7.58
CA SER A 161 -3.75 3.76 -8.33
C SER A 161 -5.22 3.85 -7.93
N ALA A 162 -5.50 4.19 -6.67
CA ALA A 162 -6.86 4.31 -6.15
C ALA A 162 -7.05 5.61 -5.34
N PRO A 163 -6.94 6.81 -5.98
CA PRO A 163 -6.94 8.09 -5.28
C PRO A 163 -8.21 8.37 -4.48
N LEU A 164 -9.39 8.05 -5.02
CA LEU A 164 -10.66 8.33 -4.35
C LEU A 164 -10.91 7.36 -3.20
N THR A 165 -10.57 6.08 -3.42
CA THR A 165 -10.76 5.02 -2.44
C THR A 165 -9.82 5.21 -1.25
N ALA A 166 -8.52 5.37 -1.52
CA ALA A 166 -7.52 5.64 -0.49
C ALA A 166 -7.79 6.97 0.23
N GLY A 167 -8.24 7.99 -0.50
CA GLY A 167 -8.62 9.29 0.07
C GLY A 167 -9.80 9.21 1.03
N ASN A 168 -10.87 8.50 0.65
CA ASN A 168 -12.02 8.29 1.52
C ASN A 168 -11.63 7.49 2.77
N PHE A 169 -10.88 6.40 2.61
CA PHE A 169 -10.39 5.61 3.73
C PHE A 169 -9.53 6.45 4.69
N ALA A 170 -8.58 7.24 4.16
CA ALA A 170 -7.74 8.13 4.96
C ALA A 170 -8.56 9.20 5.71
N LYS A 171 -9.60 9.78 5.08
CA LYS A 171 -10.55 10.69 5.76
C LYS A 171 -11.25 9.99 6.93
N LEU A 172 -11.72 8.76 6.74
CA LEU A 172 -12.44 8.01 7.78
C LEU A 172 -11.52 7.64 8.95
N VAL A 173 -10.29 7.24 8.66
CA VAL A 173 -9.27 6.99 9.68
C VAL A 173 -8.97 8.25 10.47
N THR A 174 -8.69 9.37 9.80
CA THR A 174 -8.32 10.65 10.46
C THR A 174 -9.46 11.28 11.26
N SER A 175 -10.70 10.92 10.95
CA SER A 175 -11.90 11.33 11.72
C SER A 175 -12.30 10.34 12.82
N GLY A 176 -11.56 9.25 13.01
CA GLY A 176 -11.84 8.25 14.04
C GLY A 176 -13.07 7.37 13.76
N ALA A 177 -13.52 7.31 12.49
CA ALA A 177 -14.72 6.56 12.11
C ALA A 177 -14.62 5.06 12.44
N TYR A 178 -13.39 4.51 12.38
CA TYR A 178 -13.11 3.10 12.64
C TYR A 178 -12.85 2.78 14.11
N ASP A 179 -12.72 3.77 14.98
CA ASP A 179 -12.45 3.53 16.40
C ASP A 179 -13.68 2.89 17.06
N GLY A 180 -13.47 1.71 17.64
CA GLY A 180 -14.53 0.86 18.20
C GLY A 180 -15.35 0.09 17.17
N ALA A 181 -14.98 0.11 15.88
CA ALA A 181 -15.65 -0.69 14.86
C ALA A 181 -15.39 -2.18 15.10
N LYS A 182 -16.43 -3.00 14.95
CA LYS A 182 -16.31 -4.46 15.05
C LYS A 182 -15.86 -5.06 13.73
N LEU A 183 -15.23 -6.21 13.83
CA LEU A 183 -14.77 -7.02 12.70
C LEU A 183 -15.60 -8.29 12.61
N ASN A 184 -15.89 -8.68 11.38
CA ASN A 184 -16.51 -9.96 11.06
C ASN A 184 -15.58 -10.76 10.14
N THR A 185 -15.52 -12.07 10.34
CA THR A 185 -14.80 -12.98 9.43
C THR A 185 -15.79 -13.62 8.48
N VAL A 186 -15.59 -13.44 7.17
CA VAL A 186 -16.44 -14.01 6.12
C VAL A 186 -15.55 -14.65 5.07
N ASN A 187 -15.68 -15.96 4.85
CA ASN A 187 -14.87 -16.71 3.89
C ASN A 187 -13.36 -16.42 4.03
N GLN A 188 -12.77 -15.76 3.02
CA GLN A 188 -11.36 -15.37 2.95
C GLN A 188 -11.17 -13.88 3.26
N ALA A 189 -12.01 -13.28 4.10
CA ALA A 189 -11.94 -11.87 4.42
C ALA A 189 -12.21 -11.59 5.90
N VAL A 190 -11.55 -10.56 6.41
CA VAL A 190 -11.89 -9.89 7.66
C VAL A 190 -12.44 -8.52 7.29
N ILE A 191 -13.74 -8.30 7.51
CA ILE A 191 -14.46 -7.11 7.09
C ILE A 191 -14.91 -6.28 8.30
N THR A 192 -14.85 -4.96 8.19
CA THR A 192 -15.46 -4.08 9.19
C THR A 192 -16.98 -4.12 9.11
N GLU A 193 -17.64 -4.24 10.26
CA GLU A 193 -19.09 -4.06 10.36
C GLU A 193 -19.49 -2.61 10.02
N ASP A 194 -20.77 -2.42 9.70
CA ASP A 194 -21.33 -1.10 9.44
C ASP A 194 -21.16 -0.15 10.64
N GLY A 195 -20.47 0.97 10.40
CA GLY A 195 -20.22 2.05 11.35
C GLY A 195 -20.97 3.34 11.03
N SER A 196 -22.05 3.26 10.23
CA SER A 196 -22.84 4.34 9.58
C SER A 196 -23.28 5.51 10.46
N GLY A 197 -23.05 5.46 11.77
CA GLY A 197 -23.46 6.48 12.73
C GLY A 197 -22.39 7.48 13.19
N LYS A 198 -21.10 7.35 12.84
CA LYS A 198 -20.04 8.18 13.50
C LYS A 198 -19.53 9.38 12.70
N VAL A 199 -19.41 9.27 11.39
CA VAL A 199 -18.79 10.31 10.53
C VAL A 199 -19.52 10.35 9.19
N GLU A 200 -19.68 11.56 8.63
CA GLU A 200 -20.20 11.74 7.28
C GLU A 200 -19.29 11.05 6.25
N SER A 201 -19.83 10.00 5.62
CA SER A 201 -19.13 9.17 4.64
C SER A 201 -19.84 9.22 3.29
N VAL A 202 -19.08 9.23 2.19
CA VAL A 202 -19.62 9.25 0.82
C VAL A 202 -19.24 7.94 0.14
N SER A 203 -20.18 7.35 -0.59
CA SER A 203 -19.91 6.18 -1.42
C SER A 203 -19.03 6.61 -2.61
N VAL A 204 -17.84 6.02 -2.69
CA VAL A 204 -16.88 6.28 -3.77
C VAL A 204 -17.15 5.34 -4.95
N PRO A 205 -16.90 5.74 -6.20
CA PRO A 205 -17.03 4.84 -7.34
C PRO A 205 -16.07 3.65 -7.19
N LEU A 206 -16.44 2.48 -7.72
CA LEU A 206 -15.51 1.39 -7.93
C LEU A 206 -14.33 1.90 -8.76
N GLU A 207 -13.15 1.85 -8.21
CA GLU A 207 -11.89 2.36 -8.76
C GLU A 207 -10.91 1.20 -8.95
N VAL A 208 -10.54 0.91 -10.20
CA VAL A 208 -9.60 -0.17 -10.54
C VAL A 208 -8.65 0.31 -11.65
N MET A 209 -7.35 0.31 -11.38
CA MET A 209 -6.34 0.71 -12.37
C MET A 209 -5.81 -0.51 -13.13
N PRO A 210 -6.04 -0.64 -14.44
CA PRO A 210 -5.46 -1.73 -15.23
C PRO A 210 -3.95 -1.54 -15.41
N SER A 211 -3.21 -2.64 -15.40
CA SER A 211 -1.77 -2.63 -15.65
C SER A 211 -1.44 -2.08 -17.03
N GLY A 212 -0.51 -1.13 -17.10
CA GLY A 212 -0.10 -0.48 -18.35
C GLY A 212 -0.98 0.70 -18.77
N GLN A 213 -2.07 0.98 -18.06
CA GLN A 213 -2.88 2.18 -18.26
C GLN A 213 -2.38 3.36 -17.41
N PHE A 214 -2.78 4.57 -17.78
CA PHE A 214 -2.36 5.81 -17.11
C PHE A 214 -3.34 6.30 -16.03
N GLU A 215 -4.60 5.89 -16.12
CA GLU A 215 -5.68 6.32 -15.22
C GLU A 215 -6.55 5.11 -14.80
N PRO A 216 -7.21 5.17 -13.63
CA PRO A 216 -8.11 4.12 -13.18
C PRO A 216 -9.45 4.15 -13.93
N LEU A 217 -10.04 2.97 -14.09
CA LEU A 217 -11.43 2.81 -14.45
C LEU A 217 -12.30 3.17 -13.24
N TYR A 218 -13.41 3.87 -13.49
CA TYR A 218 -14.39 4.21 -12.47
C TYR A 218 -15.72 3.54 -12.79
N ARG A 219 -16.40 2.99 -11.77
CA ARG A 219 -17.70 2.30 -11.87
C ARG A 219 -17.70 1.08 -12.79
N THR A 220 -16.53 0.58 -13.15
CA THR A 220 -16.39 -0.54 -14.09
C THR A 220 -15.39 -1.53 -13.52
N PRO A 221 -15.79 -2.80 -13.32
CA PRO A 221 -14.86 -3.83 -12.89
C PRO A 221 -13.87 -4.16 -14.00
N LEU A 222 -12.74 -4.74 -13.62
CA LEU A 222 -11.74 -5.20 -14.58
C LEU A 222 -11.99 -6.67 -14.94
N SER A 223 -12.04 -6.96 -16.24
CA SER A 223 -12.21 -8.33 -16.73
C SER A 223 -10.86 -9.05 -16.81
N VAL A 224 -10.54 -9.82 -15.79
CA VAL A 224 -9.29 -10.61 -15.78
C VAL A 224 -9.30 -11.78 -16.77
N GLN A 225 -10.48 -12.18 -17.26
CA GLN A 225 -10.62 -13.23 -18.27
C GLN A 225 -10.02 -12.81 -19.62
N ASP A 226 -9.99 -11.51 -19.90
CA ASP A 226 -9.42 -10.93 -21.12
C ASP A 226 -7.90 -10.73 -21.01
N GLY A 227 -7.27 -11.20 -19.93
CA GLY A 227 -5.84 -11.08 -19.66
C GLY A 227 -5.43 -9.73 -19.08
N GLU A 228 -6.39 -8.87 -18.74
CA GLU A 228 -6.13 -7.61 -18.03
C GLU A 228 -5.86 -7.90 -16.55
N LEU A 229 -4.85 -7.26 -15.97
CA LEU A 229 -4.52 -7.41 -14.55
C LEU A 229 -4.52 -6.04 -13.88
N PRO A 230 -5.08 -5.89 -12.68
CA PRO A 230 -5.04 -4.62 -11.97
C PRO A 230 -3.61 -4.33 -11.48
N VAL A 231 -3.27 -3.05 -11.38
CA VAL A 231 -2.02 -2.58 -10.74
C VAL A 231 -1.98 -3.01 -9.28
N LEU A 232 -3.15 -2.97 -8.61
CA LEU A 232 -3.34 -3.44 -7.24
C LEU A 232 -4.13 -4.76 -7.25
N PRO A 233 -3.47 -5.92 -7.36
CA PRO A 233 -4.14 -7.22 -7.29
C PRO A 233 -4.73 -7.50 -5.90
N LEU A 234 -5.94 -8.03 -5.92
CA LEU A 234 -6.62 -8.62 -4.76
C LEU A 234 -5.99 -9.96 -4.37
N SER A 235 -5.36 -10.67 -5.32
CA SER A 235 -4.70 -11.98 -5.13
C SER A 235 -3.41 -11.95 -4.28
N VAL A 236 -3.39 -11.14 -3.22
CA VAL A 236 -2.28 -10.97 -2.29
C VAL A 236 -2.79 -11.11 -0.87
N TYR A 237 -2.15 -11.94 -0.06
CA TYR A 237 -2.52 -12.08 1.34
C TYR A 237 -2.28 -10.75 2.09
N GLY A 238 -3.34 -10.23 2.69
CA GLY A 238 -3.35 -8.92 3.34
C GLY A 238 -3.62 -7.76 2.39
N ALA A 239 -4.12 -7.99 1.18
CA ALA A 239 -4.71 -6.94 0.35
C ALA A 239 -5.86 -6.26 1.10
N VAL A 240 -5.99 -4.95 0.92
CA VAL A 240 -7.04 -4.15 1.56
C VAL A 240 -7.89 -3.53 0.47
N ALA A 241 -9.19 -3.79 0.55
CA ALA A 241 -10.16 -3.34 -0.43
C ALA A 241 -11.43 -2.83 0.23
N MET A 242 -12.15 -1.94 -0.44
CA MET A 242 -13.49 -1.55 -0.01
C MET A 242 -14.51 -2.59 -0.46
N ALA A 243 -15.47 -2.91 0.41
CA ALA A 243 -16.63 -3.71 0.02
C ALA A 243 -17.49 -2.93 -0.99
N HIS A 244 -18.44 -3.59 -1.66
CA HIS A 244 -19.41 -2.88 -2.49
C HIS A 244 -20.42 -2.11 -1.63
N SER A 245 -21.01 -1.07 -2.22
CA SER A 245 -22.17 -0.41 -1.67
C SER A 245 -23.37 -1.35 -1.72
N GLU A 246 -24.22 -1.33 -0.70
CA GLU A 246 -25.44 -2.15 -0.64
C GLU A 246 -26.38 -1.92 -1.83
N ASN A 247 -26.32 -0.73 -2.43
CA ASN A 247 -27.21 -0.31 -3.51
C ASN A 247 -26.66 -0.57 -4.91
N SER A 248 -25.34 -0.77 -5.07
CA SER A 248 -24.70 -0.90 -6.37
C SER A 248 -23.27 -1.41 -6.27
N GLU A 249 -22.91 -2.38 -7.10
CA GLU A 249 -21.53 -2.87 -7.25
C GLU A 249 -20.63 -1.87 -7.99
N GLU A 250 -21.21 -0.90 -8.71
CA GLU A 250 -20.45 0.19 -9.35
C GLU A 250 -19.86 1.18 -8.34
N TYR A 251 -20.26 1.09 -7.07
CA TYR A 251 -19.76 1.93 -6.00
C TYR A 251 -19.23 1.07 -4.86
N SER A 252 -18.22 1.57 -4.18
CA SER A 252 -17.74 1.02 -2.93
C SER A 252 -18.59 1.49 -1.76
N SER A 253 -18.64 0.65 -0.73
CA SER A 253 -19.21 0.96 0.56
C SER A 253 -18.63 2.28 1.08
N PRO A 254 -19.46 3.16 1.66
CA PRO A 254 -18.97 4.41 2.18
C PRO A 254 -18.01 4.23 3.38
N TYR A 255 -18.04 3.07 4.06
CA TYR A 255 -17.22 2.81 5.25
C TYR A 255 -16.61 1.40 5.30
N GLN A 256 -17.25 0.36 4.73
CA GLN A 256 -16.76 -1.02 4.91
C GLN A 256 -15.54 -1.31 4.07
N PHE A 257 -14.47 -1.70 4.74
CA PHE A 257 -13.29 -2.26 4.11
C PHE A 257 -13.03 -3.66 4.65
N PHE A 258 -12.24 -4.42 3.91
CA PHE A 258 -11.82 -5.74 4.33
C PHE A 258 -10.34 -6.00 4.04
N PHE A 259 -9.75 -6.82 4.91
CA PHE A 259 -8.49 -7.50 4.63
C PHE A 259 -8.79 -8.80 3.93
N TYR A 260 -8.18 -9.02 2.77
CA TYR A 260 -8.33 -10.26 2.02
C TYR A 260 -7.26 -11.27 2.44
N LEU A 261 -7.71 -12.40 2.97
CA LEU A 261 -6.92 -13.55 3.41
C LEU A 261 -6.71 -14.50 2.24
N TYR A 262 -6.10 -13.99 1.16
CA TYR A 262 -5.88 -14.76 -0.07
C TYR A 262 -5.17 -16.08 0.22
N ASP A 263 -5.74 -17.17 -0.30
CA ASP A 263 -5.15 -18.51 -0.29
C ASP A 263 -5.21 -19.07 -1.71
N LYS A 264 -4.04 -19.38 -2.27
CA LYS A 264 -3.88 -19.94 -3.60
C LYS A 264 -4.59 -21.30 -3.77
N ARG A 265 -4.90 -22.00 -2.69
CA ARG A 265 -5.69 -23.25 -2.74
C ARG A 265 -7.15 -22.99 -3.11
N ASN A 266 -7.63 -21.78 -2.87
CA ASN A 266 -9.00 -21.34 -3.14
C ASN A 266 -9.04 -20.29 -4.27
N SER A 267 -8.00 -20.25 -5.12
CA SER A 267 -7.91 -19.33 -6.24
C SER A 267 -8.29 -20.02 -7.56
N GLY A 268 -8.75 -19.22 -8.54
CA GLY A 268 -9.01 -19.66 -9.89
C GLY A 268 -7.75 -20.00 -10.70
N LEU A 269 -7.94 -20.22 -12.00
CA LEU A 269 -6.85 -20.49 -12.93
C LEU A 269 -5.80 -19.37 -12.90
N GLY A 270 -4.52 -19.74 -12.99
CA GLY A 270 -3.40 -18.79 -12.87
C GLY A 270 -3.07 -18.36 -11.44
N GLY A 271 -3.83 -18.81 -10.43
CA GLY A 271 -3.62 -18.40 -9.05
C GLY A 271 -4.27 -17.06 -8.73
N LEU A 272 -5.27 -16.62 -9.48
CA LEU A 272 -5.97 -15.36 -9.21
C LEU A 272 -7.21 -15.60 -8.35
N SER A 273 -7.54 -14.66 -7.48
CA SER A 273 -8.84 -14.61 -6.79
C SER A 273 -9.97 -14.65 -7.82
N PHE A 274 -11.08 -15.30 -7.46
CA PHE A 274 -12.31 -15.26 -8.25
C PHE A 274 -12.89 -13.84 -8.35
N ASP A 275 -12.56 -12.99 -7.38
CA ASP A 275 -13.01 -11.61 -7.30
C ASP A 275 -11.94 -10.60 -7.79
N GLU A 276 -10.89 -11.08 -8.47
CA GLU A 276 -9.85 -10.22 -9.01
C GLU A 276 -10.46 -9.21 -10.01
N GLY A 277 -10.12 -7.94 -9.81
CA GLY A 277 -10.69 -6.84 -10.62
C GLY A 277 -12.11 -6.41 -10.25
N GLN A 278 -12.78 -7.05 -9.29
CA GLN A 278 -14.16 -6.71 -8.90
C GLN A 278 -14.24 -5.65 -7.79
N PHE A 279 -13.19 -5.49 -6.99
CA PHE A 279 -13.16 -4.57 -5.86
C PHE A 279 -12.13 -3.45 -6.04
N SER A 280 -12.36 -2.33 -5.37
CA SER A 280 -11.36 -1.27 -5.19
C SER A 280 -10.33 -1.69 -4.16
N VAL A 281 -9.31 -2.40 -4.63
CA VAL A 281 -8.08 -2.61 -3.86
C VAL A 281 -7.35 -1.28 -3.79
N PHE A 282 -7.03 -0.83 -2.58
CA PHE A 282 -6.40 0.47 -2.36
C PHE A 282 -5.15 0.38 -1.48
N GLY A 283 -4.73 -0.83 -1.09
CA GLY A 283 -3.58 -0.97 -0.21
C GLY A 283 -3.23 -2.39 0.17
N TYR A 284 -2.17 -2.51 0.95
CA TYR A 284 -1.65 -3.79 1.43
C TYR A 284 -1.17 -3.69 2.87
N THR A 285 -1.35 -4.78 3.61
CA THR A 285 -0.72 -4.95 4.92
C THR A 285 0.79 -5.08 4.74
N ILE A 286 1.57 -4.26 5.43
CA ILE A 286 3.04 -4.23 5.39
C ILE A 286 3.67 -4.73 6.70
N ALA A 287 2.92 -4.71 7.81
CA ALA A 287 3.32 -5.31 9.08
C ALA A 287 2.13 -5.94 9.80
N GLY A 288 2.36 -7.03 10.54
CA GLY A 288 1.32 -7.76 11.27
C GLY A 288 0.44 -8.66 10.39
N LYS A 289 0.98 -9.19 9.28
CA LYS A 289 0.22 -10.11 8.41
C LYS A 289 -0.23 -11.38 9.14
N ASP A 290 0.62 -11.91 10.02
CA ASP A 290 0.37 -13.07 10.87
C ASP A 290 -0.80 -12.88 11.84
N ILE A 291 -1.14 -11.62 12.15
CA ILE A 291 -2.29 -11.26 13.00
C ILE A 291 -3.61 -11.45 12.25
N LEU A 292 -3.64 -11.22 10.94
CA LEU A 292 -4.87 -11.19 10.15
C LEU A 292 -5.65 -12.51 10.23
N GLY A 293 -4.94 -13.65 10.13
CA GLY A 293 -5.54 -14.99 10.24
C GLY A 293 -6.00 -15.36 11.65
N GLN A 294 -5.64 -14.56 12.66
CA GLN A 294 -6.05 -14.78 14.05
C GLN A 294 -7.30 -13.99 14.42
N ILE A 295 -7.69 -12.99 13.63
CA ILE A 295 -8.88 -12.16 13.90
C ILE A 295 -10.14 -13.04 13.82
N LYS A 296 -11.09 -12.81 14.73
CA LYS A 296 -12.38 -13.50 14.77
C LYS A 296 -13.53 -12.51 14.71
N THR A 297 -14.70 -12.98 14.29
CA THR A 297 -15.95 -12.22 14.40
C THR A 297 -16.15 -11.71 15.82
N GLY A 298 -16.41 -10.41 15.94
CA GLY A 298 -16.61 -9.70 17.19
C GLY A 298 -15.38 -8.93 17.67
N ASP A 299 -14.16 -9.25 17.19
CA ASP A 299 -12.94 -8.48 17.50
C ASP A 299 -13.11 -7.00 17.09
N ILE A 300 -12.41 -6.09 17.78
CA ILE A 300 -12.69 -4.65 17.71
C ILE A 300 -11.46 -3.90 17.21
N ILE A 301 -11.64 -2.98 16.25
CA ILE A 301 -10.65 -1.96 15.95
C ILE A 301 -10.62 -0.99 17.14
N LYS A 302 -9.61 -1.09 17.98
CA LYS A 302 -9.42 -0.19 19.13
C LYS A 302 -9.09 1.22 18.68
N SER A 303 -8.23 1.33 17.66
CA SER A 303 -7.89 2.61 17.04
C SER A 303 -7.34 2.41 15.64
N ALA A 304 -7.63 3.34 14.72
CA ALA A 304 -6.96 3.47 13.44
C ALA A 304 -6.32 4.86 13.30
N LYS A 305 -5.07 4.93 12.85
CA LYS A 305 -4.33 6.20 12.73
C LYS A 305 -3.57 6.30 11.41
N LEU A 306 -3.73 7.42 10.71
CA LEU A 306 -2.89 7.78 9.57
C LEU A 306 -1.56 8.33 10.12
N ILE A 307 -0.50 7.54 10.01
CA ILE A 307 0.83 7.90 10.53
C ILE A 307 1.69 8.58 9.46
N GLU A 308 1.39 8.37 8.17
CA GLU A 308 2.07 9.01 7.04
C GLU A 308 1.09 9.34 5.91
N GLY A 309 1.37 10.40 5.14
CA GLY A 309 0.58 10.79 3.96
C GLY A 309 -0.55 11.78 4.22
N GLN A 310 -0.64 12.34 5.43
CA GLN A 310 -1.62 13.38 5.79
C GLN A 310 -1.48 14.65 4.94
N ASP A 311 -0.25 15.00 4.57
CA ASP A 311 0.12 16.11 3.69
C ASP A 311 -0.36 15.91 2.24
N ARG A 312 -0.64 14.67 1.86
CA ARG A 312 -1.13 14.27 0.52
C ARG A 312 -2.64 14.04 0.48
N LEU A 313 -3.31 14.12 1.62
CA LEU A 313 -4.76 13.96 1.73
C LEU A 313 -5.45 15.31 1.44
N SER A 314 -6.23 15.36 0.36
CA SER A 314 -7.07 16.51 0.02
C SER A 314 -8.51 16.19 0.34
N LEU A 315 -9.13 17.03 1.15
CA LEU A 315 -10.57 16.98 1.46
C LEU A 315 -11.32 18.01 0.59
N PRO A 316 -12.60 17.76 0.24
CA PRO A 316 -13.42 18.77 -0.40
C PRO A 316 -13.61 19.97 0.52
N VAL A 317 -13.70 21.17 -0.07
CA VAL A 317 -13.99 22.40 0.66
C VAL A 317 -15.42 22.29 1.21
N GLN A 318 -15.57 22.30 2.53
CA GLN A 318 -16.89 22.44 3.15
C GLN A 318 -17.41 23.85 2.84
N ASN A 319 -18.34 23.97 1.89
CA ASN A 319 -19.10 25.21 1.73
C ASN A 319 -20.04 25.34 2.94
N ASN A 320 -19.59 26.06 3.97
CA ASN A 320 -20.46 26.57 5.01
C ASN A 320 -21.38 27.64 4.39
N ASN A 321 -22.43 27.20 3.71
CA ASN A 321 -23.57 28.07 3.44
C ASN A 321 -24.29 28.29 4.77
N ILE A 322 -23.79 29.28 5.50
CA ILE A 322 -24.55 29.94 6.56
C ILE A 322 -25.81 30.46 5.87
N ASN A 323 -26.95 29.90 6.26
CA ASN A 323 -28.25 30.49 6.05
C ASN A 323 -28.26 31.88 6.70
N GLU A 324 -27.82 32.91 5.96
CA GLU A 324 -28.27 34.27 6.24
C GLU A 324 -29.75 34.31 5.90
N SER A 325 -30.53 34.16 6.97
CA SER A 325 -31.96 34.34 6.98
C SER A 325 -32.22 35.84 6.95
N THR A 326 -32.77 36.35 5.86
CA THR A 326 -33.59 37.57 5.83
C THR A 326 -34.75 37.37 4.88
#